data_AF-A0A163AKQ3-F1
#
_entry.id   AF-A0A163AKQ3-F1
#
_cell.length_a   1.000
_cell.length_b   1.000
_cell.length_c   1.000
_cell.angle_alpha   90.00
_cell.angle_beta   90.00
_cell.angle_gamma   90.00
#
_symmetry.space_group_name_H-M   'P 1'
#
loop_
_entity.id
_entity.type
_entity.pdbx_description
1 polymer ?
#
loop_
_entity_poly.entity_id
_entity_poly.type
_entity_poly.pdbx_seq_one_letter_code
_entity_poly.pdbx_strand_id
1 'polypeptide(L)'
;MNLFVCLGIYFFHRVLLENFTGDQLHRYEGYRRSALNRTNVKRLVSQVLNQQCSQTMAFVVAGFSKVYVGEIIEKAREVMEEWGHSGAIRPEHLREAHRRYKKERVKSASIGKKLIQR
;
A
#
# COMPACT_ATOMS: atom_id res chain seq x y z
N MET A 1 -17.34 3.25 22.01
CA MET A 1 -16.97 2.21 21.02
C MET A 1 -15.50 2.20 20.58
N ASN A 2 -14.60 3.03 21.15
CA ASN A 2 -13.24 3.25 20.63
C ASN A 2 -12.10 2.52 21.40
N LEU A 3 -12.40 1.61 22.33
CA LEU A 3 -11.36 0.97 23.15
C LEU A 3 -11.20 -0.55 22.92
N PHE A 4 -12.29 -1.25 22.54
CA PHE A 4 -12.27 -2.71 22.39
C PHE A 4 -11.56 -3.18 21.09
N VAL A 5 -11.60 -2.39 20.02
CA VAL A 5 -10.88 -2.71 18.75
C VAL A 5 -9.38 -2.41 18.87
N CYS A 6 -9.00 -1.42 19.70
CA CYS A 6 -7.59 -1.12 19.96
C CYS A 6 -6.90 -2.26 20.73
N LEU A 7 -7.50 -2.80 21.80
CA LEU A 7 -6.83 -3.80 22.63
C LEU A 7 -6.52 -5.11 21.87
N GLY A 8 -7.44 -5.59 21.03
CA GLY A 8 -7.24 -6.82 20.25
C GLY A 8 -6.17 -6.69 19.16
N ILE A 9 -6.11 -5.54 18.47
CA ILE A 9 -5.06 -5.25 17.48
C ILE A 9 -3.72 -5.03 18.18
N TYR A 10 -3.69 -4.33 19.32
CA TYR A 10 -2.46 -4.10 20.08
C TYR A 10 -1.86 -5.40 20.65
N PHE A 11 -2.68 -6.37 21.07
CA PHE A 11 -2.18 -7.63 21.62
C PHE A 11 -1.51 -8.50 20.55
N PHE A 12 -2.16 -8.73 19.40
CA PHE A 12 -1.55 -9.47 18.29
C PHE A 12 -0.33 -8.74 17.72
N HIS A 13 -0.38 -7.41 17.68
CA HIS A 13 0.72 -6.55 17.27
C HIS A 13 1.94 -6.66 18.20
N ARG A 14 1.76 -6.68 19.53
CA ARG A 14 2.87 -6.84 20.48
C ARG A 14 3.54 -8.20 20.38
N VAL A 15 2.75 -9.28 20.36
CA VAL A 15 3.29 -10.65 20.26
C VAL A 15 4.08 -10.85 18.96
N LEU A 16 3.62 -10.27 17.84
CA LEU A 16 4.38 -10.31 16.58
C LEU A 16 5.69 -9.52 16.65
N LEU A 17 5.67 -8.33 17.24
CA LEU A 17 6.87 -7.49 17.34
C LEU A 17 7.95 -8.10 18.26
N GLU A 18 7.54 -8.83 19.29
CA GLU A 18 8.44 -9.52 20.22
C GLU A 18 9.17 -10.71 19.58
N ASN A 19 8.65 -11.24 18.47
CA ASN A 19 9.24 -12.37 17.74
C ASN A 19 9.99 -11.95 16.46
N PHE A 20 10.10 -10.66 16.16
CA PHE A 20 10.83 -10.18 14.98
C PHE A 20 12.34 -10.19 15.20
N THR A 21 13.07 -10.56 14.16
CA THR A 21 14.52 -10.29 14.14
C THR A 21 14.78 -8.78 14.08
N GLY A 22 15.95 -8.32 14.54
CA GLY A 22 16.29 -6.90 14.55
C GLY A 22 16.09 -6.21 13.20
N ASP A 23 16.42 -6.89 12.10
CA ASP A 23 16.23 -6.38 10.73
C ASP A 23 14.76 -6.33 10.29
N GLN A 24 13.93 -7.28 10.75
CA GLN A 24 12.49 -7.26 10.50
C GLN A 24 11.82 -6.12 11.26
N LEU A 25 12.21 -5.90 12.51
CA LEU A 25 11.71 -4.81 13.33
C LEU A 25 12.07 -3.45 12.70
N HIS A 26 13.33 -3.25 12.30
CA HIS A 26 13.77 -2.02 11.65
C HIS A 26 12.97 -1.71 10.37
N ARG A 27 12.76 -2.72 9.51
CA ARG A 27 11.93 -2.57 8.30
C ARG A 27 10.47 -2.26 8.62
N TYR A 28 9.92 -2.94 9.63
CA TYR A 28 8.56 -2.71 10.09
C TYR A 28 8.37 -1.27 10.62
N GLU A 29 9.31 -0.77 11.42
CA GLU A 29 9.26 0.60 11.93
C GLU A 29 9.34 1.63 10.80
N GLY A 30 10.21 1.41 9.81
CA GLY A 30 10.28 2.23 8.61
C GLY A 30 8.95 2.29 7.87
N TYR A 31 8.32 1.13 7.64
CA TYR A 31 6.99 1.05 7.02
C TYR A 31 5.92 1.74 7.86
N ARG A 32 5.90 1.51 9.18
CA ARG A 32 4.90 2.08 10.11
C ARG A 32 4.97 3.61 10.15
N ARG A 33 6.19 4.16 10.19
CA ARG A 33 6.43 5.62 10.26
C ARG A 33 6.32 6.31 8.90
N SER A 34 6.43 5.57 7.80
CA SER A 34 6.28 6.15 6.47
C SER A 34 4.88 6.74 6.26
N ALA A 35 4.81 7.98 5.78
CA ALA A 35 3.57 8.63 5.42
C ALA A 35 3.83 9.64 4.30
N LEU A 36 2.86 9.78 3.40
CA LEU A 36 2.94 10.79 2.34
C LEU A 36 2.69 12.18 2.92
N ASN A 37 3.47 13.17 2.47
CA ASN A 37 3.30 14.56 2.90
C ASN A 37 1.94 15.08 2.42
N ARG A 38 1.04 15.34 3.37
CA ARG A 38 -0.35 15.74 3.11
C ARG A 38 -0.45 17.05 2.33
N THR A 39 0.48 17.97 2.52
CA THR A 39 0.53 19.25 1.79
C THR A 39 0.82 19.01 0.31
N ASN A 40 1.76 18.11 0.01
CA ASN A 40 2.11 17.76 -1.37
C ASN A 40 0.99 16.97 -2.04
N VAL A 41 0.37 16.02 -1.32
CA VAL A 41 -0.81 15.28 -1.82
C VAL A 41 -1.95 16.24 -2.12
N LYS A 42 -2.27 17.17 -1.22
CA LYS A 42 -3.32 18.17 -1.42
C LYS A 42 -3.06 19.02 -2.67
N ARG A 43 -1.82 19.51 -2.85
CA ARG A 43 -1.42 20.29 -4.03
C ARG A 43 -1.60 19.48 -5.33
N LEU A 44 -1.13 18.24 -5.35
CA LEU A 44 -1.27 17.35 -6.51
C LEU A 44 -2.74 17.08 -6.85
N VAL A 45 -3.56 16.73 -5.86
CA VAL A 45 -4.99 16.45 -6.06
C VAL A 45 -5.71 17.70 -6.56
N SER A 46 -5.41 18.87 -6.01
CA SER A 46 -5.97 20.13 -6.49
C SER A 46 -5.56 20.47 -7.92
N GLN A 47 -4.33 20.17 -8.31
CA GLN A 47 -3.85 20.38 -9.68
C GLN A 47 -4.56 19.43 -10.67
N VAL A 48 -4.74 18.15 -10.30
CA VAL A 48 -5.39 17.15 -11.16
C VAL A 48 -6.87 17.44 -11.35
N LEU A 49 -7.57 17.83 -10.27
CA LEU A 49 -9.01 18.12 -10.31
C LEU A 49 -9.32 19.56 -10.75
N ASN A 50 -8.30 20.42 -10.84
CA ASN A 50 -8.42 21.86 -11.06
C ASN A 50 -9.39 22.54 -10.08
N GLN A 51 -9.46 22.03 -8.84
CA GLN A 51 -10.39 22.42 -7.79
C GLN A 51 -9.70 22.42 -6.42
N GLN A 52 -10.22 23.21 -5.47
CA GLN A 52 -9.65 23.27 -4.14
C GLN A 52 -10.00 22.00 -3.35
N CYS A 53 -8.97 21.24 -2.95
CA CYS A 53 -9.13 19.97 -2.23
C CYS A 53 -9.24 20.23 -0.71
N SER A 54 -10.16 19.54 -0.04
CA SER A 54 -10.28 19.60 1.42
C SER A 54 -9.17 18.80 2.13
N GLN A 55 -8.96 19.08 3.43
CA GLN A 55 -7.95 18.38 4.23
C GLN A 55 -8.31 16.89 4.43
N THR A 56 -9.60 16.59 4.57
CA THR A 56 -10.13 15.22 4.68
C THR A 56 -9.86 14.43 3.41
N MET A 57 -10.09 15.03 2.24
CA MET A 57 -9.81 14.38 0.95
C MET A 57 -8.31 14.06 0.81
N ALA A 58 -7.43 14.99 1.19
CA ALA A 58 -5.99 14.74 1.17
C ALA A 58 -5.57 13.59 2.11
N PHE A 59 -6.24 13.41 3.26
CA PHE A 59 -5.99 12.29 4.17
C PHE A 59 -6.39 10.95 3.55
N VAL A 60 -7.57 10.90 2.94
CA VAL A 60 -8.09 9.71 2.26
C VAL A 60 -7.18 9.31 1.10
N VAL A 61 -6.81 10.27 0.25
CA VAL A 61 -5.91 10.03 -0.88
C VAL A 61 -4.52 9.59 -0.41
N ALA A 62 -3.96 10.21 0.64
CA ALA A 62 -2.68 9.78 1.19
C ALA A 62 -2.74 8.33 1.73
N GLY A 63 -3.85 7.93 2.34
CA GLY A 63 -4.10 6.55 2.79
C GLY A 63 -4.13 5.56 1.63
N PHE A 64 -4.95 5.83 0.60
CA PHE A 64 -5.03 4.97 -0.59
C PHE A 64 -3.70 4.88 -1.34
N SER A 65 -2.98 5.99 -1.48
CA SER A 65 -1.67 6.02 -2.11
C SER A 65 -0.63 5.19 -1.33
N LYS A 66 -0.69 5.17 0.01
CA LYS A 66 0.19 4.30 0.83
C LYS A 66 -0.13 2.82 0.59
N VAL A 67 -1.41 2.46 0.54
CA VAL A 67 -1.85 1.08 0.24
C VAL A 67 -1.38 0.67 -1.15
N TYR A 68 -1.58 1.52 -2.16
CA TYR A 68 -1.13 1.26 -3.54
C TYR A 68 0.38 1.00 -3.62
N VAL A 69 1.20 1.83 -2.97
CA VAL A 69 2.65 1.63 -2.95
C VAL A 69 3.02 0.31 -2.26
N GLY A 70 2.32 -0.06 -1.19
CA GLY A 70 2.48 -1.36 -0.52
C GLY A 70 2.21 -2.54 -1.47
N GLU A 71 1.07 -2.54 -2.15
CA GLU A 71 0.68 -3.59 -3.12
C GLU A 71 1.71 -3.74 -4.26
N ILE A 72 2.24 -2.62 -4.77
CA ILE A 72 3.25 -2.66 -5.83
C ILE A 72 4.59 -3.19 -5.33
N ILE A 73 5.03 -2.82 -4.13
CA ILE A 73 6.29 -3.29 -3.55
C ILE A 73 6.23 -4.79 -3.24
N GLU A 74 5.10 -5.28 -2.71
CA GLU A 74 4.87 -6.70 -2.45
C GLU A 74 4.98 -7.51 -3.75
N LYS A 75 4.29 -7.10 -4.81
CA LYS A 75 4.40 -7.73 -6.13
C LYS A 75 5.80 -7.63 -6.72
N ALA A 76 6.51 -6.52 -6.50
CA ALA A 76 7.89 -6.39 -6.97
C ALA A 76 8.84 -7.34 -6.23
N ARG A 77 8.56 -7.65 -4.95
CA ARG A 77 9.28 -8.68 -4.20
C ARG A 77 9.01 -10.06 -4.78
N GLU A 78 7.75 -10.40 -5.07
CA GLU A 78 7.38 -11.68 -5.71
C GLU A 78 8.11 -11.86 -7.05
N VAL A 79 8.08 -10.86 -7.92
CA VAL A 79 8.79 -10.90 -9.22
C VAL A 79 10.29 -11.10 -9.04
N MET A 80 10.89 -10.43 -8.06
CA MET A 80 12.31 -10.56 -7.75
C MET A 80 12.67 -11.99 -7.32
N GLU A 81 11.84 -12.60 -6.47
CA GLU A 81 12.00 -13.99 -6.01
C GLU A 81 11.81 -14.99 -7.15
N GLU A 82 10.80 -14.80 -8.01
CA GLU A 82 10.57 -15.62 -9.20
C GLU A 82 11.74 -15.59 -10.18
N TRP A 83 12.45 -14.45 -10.27
CA TRP A 83 13.61 -14.28 -11.15
C TRP A 83 14.92 -14.74 -10.49
N GLY A 84 14.88 -15.19 -9.24
CA GLY A 84 16.06 -15.59 -8.48
C GLY A 84 17.00 -14.43 -8.15
N HIS A 85 16.51 -13.18 -8.22
CA HIS A 85 17.28 -12.00 -7.88
C HIS A 85 17.28 -11.77 -6.36
N SER A 86 18.38 -11.28 -5.81
CA SER A 86 18.50 -10.95 -4.39
C SER A 86 19.00 -9.51 -4.19
N GLY A 87 18.70 -8.94 -3.02
CA GLY A 87 19.09 -7.58 -2.65
C GLY A 87 17.97 -6.54 -2.83
N ALA A 88 18.36 -5.35 -3.28
CA ALA A 88 17.44 -4.21 -3.44
C ALA A 88 16.52 -4.40 -4.67
N ILE A 89 15.28 -3.92 -4.54
CA ILE A 89 14.30 -3.97 -5.63
C ILE A 89 14.79 -3.07 -6.79
N ARG A 90 15.00 -3.67 -7.96
CA ARG A 90 15.42 -2.98 -9.18
C ARG A 90 14.23 -2.40 -9.93
N PRO A 91 14.44 -1.36 -10.77
CA PRO A 91 13.36 -0.76 -11.57
C PRO A 91 12.65 -1.76 -12.50
N GLU A 92 13.34 -2.79 -12.98
CA GLU A 92 12.75 -3.89 -13.78
C GLU A 92 11.66 -4.67 -13.04
N HIS A 93 11.88 -4.99 -11.76
CA HIS A 93 10.90 -5.67 -10.92
C HIS A 93 9.65 -4.81 -10.72
N LEU A 94 9.83 -3.49 -10.50
CA LEU A 94 8.72 -2.55 -10.34
C LEU A 94 7.88 -2.42 -11.61
N ARG A 95 8.51 -2.40 -12.78
CA ARG A 95 7.78 -2.33 -14.07
C ARG A 95 6.94 -3.58 -14.29
N GLU A 96 7.51 -4.76 -14.04
CA GLU A 96 6.80 -6.02 -14.18
C GLU A 96 5.69 -6.16 -13.13
N ALA A 97 5.95 -5.79 -11.88
CA ALA A 97 4.95 -5.74 -10.82
C ALA A 97 3.77 -4.84 -11.20
N HIS A 98 4.03 -3.65 -11.74
CA HIS A 98 2.99 -2.74 -12.20
C HIS A 98 2.18 -3.32 -13.38
N ARG A 99 2.85 -4.01 -14.31
CA ARG A 99 2.17 -4.70 -15.43
C ARG A 99 1.22 -5.78 -14.91
N ARG A 100 1.65 -6.61 -13.95
CA ARG A 100 0.83 -7.66 -13.32
C ARG A 100 -0.33 -7.07 -12.52
N TYR A 101 -0.04 -6.04 -11.72
CA TYR A 101 -1.04 -5.29 -10.95
C TYR A 101 -2.20 -4.79 -11.82
N LYS A 102 -1.88 -4.15 -12.96
CA LYS A 102 -2.89 -3.64 -13.89
C LYS A 102 -3.74 -4.77 -14.48
N LYS A 103 -3.13 -5.91 -14.83
CA LYS A 103 -3.84 -7.09 -15.37
C LYS A 103 -4.81 -7.68 -14.36
N GLU A 104 -4.42 -7.80 -13.10
CA GLU A 104 -5.27 -8.32 -12.03
C GLU A 104 -6.44 -7.38 -11.73
N ARG A 105 -6.18 -6.08 -11.58
CA ARG A 105 -7.24 -5.08 -11.32
C ARG A 105 -8.30 -5.04 -12.42
N VAL A 106 -7.88 -5.13 -13.69
CA VAL A 106 -8.82 -5.19 -14.84
C VAL A 106 -9.69 -6.46 -14.78
N LYS A 107 -9.11 -7.60 -14.43
CA LYS A 107 -9.88 -8.85 -14.25
C LYS A 107 -10.91 -8.70 -13.13
N SER A 108 -10.52 -8.22 -11.95
CA SER A 108 -11.42 -8.02 -10.82
C SER A 108 -12.56 -7.04 -11.14
N ALA A 109 -12.28 -5.97 -11.88
CA ALA A 109 -13.31 -5.03 -12.35
C ALA A 109 -14.29 -5.69 -13.35
N SER A 110 -13.80 -6.56 -14.24
CA SER A 110 -14.65 -7.27 -15.21
C SER A 110 -15.56 -8.33 -14.57
N ILE A 111 -15.10 -8.96 -13.48
CA ILE A 111 -15.89 -9.92 -12.70
C ILE A 111 -17.07 -9.22 -12.01
N GLY A 112 -16.82 -8.06 -11.39
CA GLY A 112 -17.89 -7.26 -10.78
C GLY A 112 -19.01 -6.89 -11.75
N LYS A 113 -18.67 -6.52 -13.00
CA LYS A 113 -19.69 -6.24 -14.04
C LYS A 113 -20.53 -7.46 -14.41
N LYS A 114 -19.93 -8.66 -14.46
CA LYS A 114 -20.64 -9.91 -14.77
C LYS A 114 -21.60 -10.37 -13.66
N LEU A 115 -21.31 -10.02 -12.41
CA LEU A 115 -22.15 -10.38 -11.26
C LEU A 115 -23.35 -9.42 -11.08
N ILE A 116 -23.24 -8.18 -11.55
CA ILE A 116 -24.32 -7.18 -11.46
C ILE A 116 -25.39 -7.38 -12.57
N GLN A 117 -25.04 -8.04 -13.67
CA GLN A 117 -25.96 -8.32 -14.79
C GLN A 117 -26.66 -9.69 -14.69
N ARG A 118 -26.83 -10.24 -13.48
CA ARG A 118 -27.60 -11.47 -13.24
C ARG A 118 -28.86 -11.19 -12.45
#